data_AF-A0A6G4WQ54-F1
#
_entry.id   AF-A0A6G4WQ54-F1
#
_cell.length_a   1.000
_cell.length_b   1.000
_cell.length_c   1.000
_cell.angle_alpha   90.00
_cell.angle_beta   90.00
_cell.angle_gamma   90.00
#
_symmetry.space_group_name_H-M   'P 1'
#
loop_
_entity.id
_entity.type
_entity.pdbx_description
1 polymer ?
#
loop_
_entity_poly.entity_id
_entity_poly.type
_entity_poly.pdbx_seq_one_letter_code
_entity_poly.pdbx_strand_id
1 'polypeptide(L)'
;MNTPYVAMTTPDLVAERGRLTRAYLDAEHDGADGLPFVKRLLGVESVLSARELARTLTSAQQTARWVEVLAEHDPKRAADFAARAERAAETALSLAAGLRAGCTAQMSDGACAVRTGDHLAVNLPGREGTA
;
A
#
# COMPACT_ATOMS: atom_id res chain seq x y z
N MET A 1 -23.97 -8.52 -0.28
CA MET A 1 -23.45 -7.20 0.15
C MET A 1 -21.96 -7.17 -0.15
N ASN A 2 -21.49 -6.22 -0.97
CA ASN A 2 -20.06 -5.94 -1.14
C ASN A 2 -19.65 -4.97 -0.02
N THR A 3 -19.13 -5.49 1.10
CA THR A 3 -18.54 -4.63 2.12
C THR A 3 -17.29 -3.97 1.53
N PRO A 4 -17.22 -2.63 1.45
CA PRO A 4 -16.03 -1.97 0.92
C PRO A 4 -14.89 -2.10 1.95
N TYR A 5 -13.84 -2.87 1.62
CA TYR A 5 -12.68 -3.10 2.49
C TYR A 5 -12.04 -1.81 3.02
N VAL A 6 -12.16 -0.71 2.26
CA VAL A 6 -11.69 0.63 2.65
C VAL A 6 -12.28 1.11 3.99
N ALA A 7 -13.52 0.71 4.31
CA ALA A 7 -14.21 1.11 5.54
C ALA A 7 -13.80 0.27 6.77
N MET A 8 -13.04 -0.81 6.60
CA MET A 8 -12.64 -1.71 7.69
C MET A 8 -11.42 -1.18 8.44
N THR A 9 -11.31 -1.42 9.74
CA THR A 9 -10.09 -1.10 10.49
C THR A 9 -8.94 -2.03 10.08
N THR A 10 -7.69 -1.69 10.41
CA THR A 10 -6.54 -2.55 10.05
C THR A 10 -6.61 -3.92 10.72
N PRO A 11 -6.96 -4.04 12.03
CA PRO A 11 -7.21 -5.34 12.65
C PRO A 11 -8.29 -6.15 11.92
N ASP A 12 -9.39 -5.51 11.52
CA ASP A 12 -10.48 -6.20 10.81
C ASP A 12 -10.03 -6.70 9.43
N LEU A 13 -9.20 -5.93 8.70
CA LEU A 13 -8.63 -6.37 7.42
C LEU A 13 -7.70 -7.56 7.59
N VAL A 14 -6.86 -7.58 8.63
CA VAL A 14 -5.98 -8.73 8.92
C VAL A 14 -6.80 -9.96 9.28
N ALA A 15 -7.85 -9.81 10.08
CA ALA A 15 -8.77 -10.89 10.42
C ALA A 15 -9.50 -11.41 9.18
N GLU A 16 -9.98 -10.52 8.31
CA GLU A 16 -10.66 -10.88 7.06
C GLU A 16 -9.73 -11.59 6.08
N ARG A 17 -8.47 -11.15 5.96
CA ARG A 17 -7.45 -11.88 5.21
C ARG A 17 -7.32 -13.31 5.71
N GLY A 18 -7.16 -13.51 7.02
CA GLY A 18 -7.05 -14.84 7.62
C GLY A 18 -8.26 -15.73 7.33
N ARG A 19 -9.47 -15.16 7.42
CA ARG A 19 -10.72 -15.87 7.07
C ARG A 19 -10.76 -16.28 5.61
N LEU A 20 -10.41 -15.38 4.69
CA LEU A 20 -10.44 -15.63 3.26
C LEU A 20 -9.37 -16.62 2.82
N THR A 21 -8.16 -16.57 3.41
CA THR A 21 -7.11 -17.55 3.15
C THR A 21 -7.55 -18.95 3.57
N ARG A 22 -8.17 -19.08 4.74
CA ARG A 22 -8.71 -20.37 5.19
C ARG A 22 -9.81 -20.88 4.25
N ALA A 23 -10.78 -20.03 3.93
CA ALA A 23 -11.87 -20.40 3.03
C ALA A 23 -11.38 -20.79 1.62
N TYR A 24 -10.32 -20.14 1.12
CA TYR A 24 -9.66 -20.54 -0.13
C TYR A 24 -9.05 -21.94 -0.02
N LEU A 25 -8.29 -22.21 1.05
CA LEU A 25 -7.67 -23.53 1.25
C LEU A 25 -8.71 -24.64 1.41
N ASP A 26 -9.80 -24.36 2.12
CA ASP A 26 -10.92 -25.29 2.28
C ASP A 26 -11.59 -25.56 0.92
N ALA A 27 -11.82 -24.51 0.11
CA ALA A 27 -12.38 -24.65 -1.24
C ALA A 27 -11.48 -25.46 -2.17
N GLU A 28 -10.16 -25.21 -2.15
CA GLU A 28 -9.19 -25.99 -2.93
C GLU A 28 -9.16 -27.47 -2.50
N HIS A 29 -9.26 -27.72 -1.19
CA HIS A 29 -9.32 -29.09 -0.66
C HIS A 29 -10.57 -29.83 -1.13
N ASP A 30 -11.71 -29.15 -1.12
CA ASP A 30 -13.01 -29.70 -1.51
C ASP A 30 -13.20 -29.74 -3.05
N GLY A 31 -12.23 -29.29 -3.83
CA GLY A 31 -12.31 -29.19 -5.30
C GLY A 31 -13.33 -28.15 -5.79
N ALA A 32 -13.68 -27.18 -4.95
CA ALA A 32 -14.57 -26.08 -5.27
C ALA A 32 -13.82 -24.92 -5.96
N ASP A 33 -14.57 -24.01 -6.57
CA ASP A 33 -13.99 -22.81 -7.21
C ASP A 33 -13.43 -21.83 -6.16
N GLY A 34 -12.10 -21.72 -6.10
CA GLY A 34 -11.38 -20.80 -5.22
C GLY A 34 -11.33 -19.34 -5.70
N LEU A 35 -11.67 -19.06 -6.96
CA LEU A 35 -11.53 -17.72 -7.58
C LEU A 35 -12.24 -16.58 -6.81
N PRO A 36 -13.44 -16.78 -6.23
CA PRO A 36 -14.09 -15.73 -5.45
C PRO A 36 -13.27 -15.30 -4.22
N PHE A 37 -12.59 -16.25 -3.56
CA PHE A 37 -11.75 -15.96 -2.40
C PHE A 37 -10.47 -15.24 -2.82
N VAL A 38 -9.87 -15.62 -3.95
CA VAL A 38 -8.70 -14.93 -4.52
C VAL A 38 -9.03 -13.48 -4.85
N LYS A 39 -10.13 -13.20 -5.55
CA LYS A 39 -10.56 -11.82 -5.88
C LYS A 39 -10.72 -10.97 -4.60
N ARG A 40 -11.31 -11.55 -3.55
CA ARG A 40 -11.51 -10.88 -2.26
C ARG A 40 -10.20 -10.67 -1.49
N LEU A 41 -9.29 -11.64 -1.49
CA LEU A 41 -7.95 -11.53 -0.90
C LEU A 41 -7.16 -10.38 -1.50
N LEU A 42 -7.16 -10.25 -2.84
CA LEU A 42 -6.49 -9.16 -3.52
C LEU A 42 -7.06 -7.78 -3.12
N GLY A 43 -8.37 -7.70 -2.88
CA GLY A 43 -9.02 -6.48 -2.39
C GLY A 43 -8.55 -6.09 -0.98
N VAL A 44 -8.44 -7.05 -0.06
CA VAL A 44 -7.95 -6.83 1.31
C VAL A 44 -6.46 -6.44 1.30
N GLU A 45 -5.63 -7.15 0.54
CA GLU A 45 -4.19 -6.90 0.43
C GLU A 45 -3.86 -5.52 -0.15
N SER A 46 -4.64 -5.06 -1.13
CA SER A 46 -4.50 -3.71 -1.68
C SER A 46 -4.70 -2.63 -0.61
N VAL A 47 -5.72 -2.76 0.25
CA VAL A 47 -5.97 -1.77 1.32
C VAL A 47 -4.88 -1.85 2.41
N LEU A 48 -4.43 -3.05 2.77
CA LEU A 48 -3.33 -3.23 3.74
C LEU A 48 -2.04 -2.58 3.21
N SER A 49 -1.68 -2.86 1.96
CA SER A 49 -0.49 -2.31 1.30
C SER A 49 -0.54 -0.78 1.19
N ALA A 50 -1.72 -0.20 0.88
CA ALA A 50 -1.89 1.25 0.83
C ALA A 50 -1.70 1.90 2.21
N ARG A 51 -2.14 1.24 3.29
CA ARG A 51 -1.93 1.73 4.66
C ARG A 51 -0.48 1.63 5.10
N GLU A 52 0.20 0.56 4.72
CA GLU A 52 1.63 0.40 4.96
C GLU A 52 2.43 1.49 4.24
N LEU A 53 2.12 1.73 2.95
CA LEU A 53 2.71 2.82 2.18
C LEU A 53 2.58 4.18 2.89
N ALA A 54 1.38 4.53 3.34
CA ALA A 54 1.13 5.81 4.02
C ALA A 54 1.95 5.94 5.33
N ARG A 55 2.08 4.86 6.09
CA ARG A 55 2.89 4.83 7.32
C ARG A 55 4.38 4.98 7.01
N THR A 56 4.88 4.27 6.02
CA THR A 56 6.28 4.33 5.58
C THR A 56 6.65 5.73 5.09
N LEU A 57 5.80 6.35 4.27
CA LEU A 57 6.00 7.74 3.82
C LEU A 57 6.01 8.74 4.97
N THR A 58 5.07 8.62 5.91
CA THR A 58 5.02 9.50 7.09
C THR A 58 6.29 9.38 7.93
N SER A 59 6.76 8.15 8.15
CA SER A 59 8.01 7.88 8.89
C SER A 59 9.24 8.44 8.17
N ALA A 60 9.31 8.28 6.83
CA ALA A 60 10.39 8.84 6.02
C ALA A 60 10.41 10.38 6.09
N GLN A 61 9.25 11.04 5.98
CA GLN A 61 9.13 12.49 6.10
C GLN A 61 9.53 13.01 7.48
N GLN A 62 9.10 12.34 8.55
CA GLN A 62 9.52 12.70 9.92
C GLN A 62 11.03 12.54 10.09
N THR A 63 11.60 11.45 9.56
CA THR A 63 13.04 11.19 9.61
C THR A 63 13.82 12.28 8.86
N ALA A 64 13.37 12.70 7.68
CA ALA A 64 14.00 13.77 6.91
C ALA A 64 14.05 15.10 7.69
N ARG A 65 12.97 15.48 8.40
CA ARG A 65 12.96 16.67 9.27
C ARG A 65 14.00 16.59 10.39
N TRP A 66 14.21 15.41 10.97
CA TRP A 66 15.25 15.21 11.99
C TRP A 66 16.66 15.34 11.41
N VAL A 67 16.89 14.92 10.16
CA VAL A 67 18.17 15.09 9.48
C VAL A 67 18.51 16.58 9.34
N GLU A 68 17.55 17.40 8.91
CA GLU A 68 17.74 18.85 8.77
C GLU A 68 18.16 19.51 10.10
N VAL A 69 17.51 19.13 11.20
CA VAL A 69 17.83 19.66 12.55
C VAL A 69 19.18 19.16 13.07
N LEU A 70 19.55 17.91 12.76
CA LEU A 70 20.79 17.30 13.28
C LEU A 70 22.03 17.63 12.45
N ALA A 71 21.88 18.05 11.18
CA ALA A 71 23.00 18.28 10.27
C ALA A 71 24.03 19.28 10.81
N GLU A 72 23.58 20.28 11.57
CA GLU A 72 24.44 21.32 12.14
C GLU A 72 25.16 20.88 13.43
N HIS A 73 24.63 19.89 14.15
CA HIS A 73 25.07 19.55 15.50
C HIS A 73 25.73 18.16 15.61
N ASP A 74 25.29 17.20 14.79
CA ASP A 74 25.81 15.83 14.76
C ASP A 74 25.71 15.28 13.33
N PRO A 75 26.65 15.65 12.44
CA PRO A 75 26.56 15.33 11.02
C PRO A 75 26.66 13.83 10.73
N LYS A 76 27.37 13.08 11.58
CA LYS A 76 27.46 11.62 11.45
C LYS A 76 26.12 10.97 11.72
N ARG A 77 25.43 11.38 12.79
CA ARG A 77 24.10 10.87 13.10
C ARG A 77 23.06 11.36 12.09
N ALA A 78 23.18 12.58 11.56
CA ALA A 78 22.35 13.07 10.47
C ALA A 78 22.48 12.20 9.22
N ALA A 79 23.71 11.79 8.84
CA ALA A 79 23.93 10.87 7.73
C ALA A 79 23.28 9.49 7.94
N ASP A 80 23.36 8.93 9.15
CA ASP A 80 22.69 7.66 9.48
C ASP A 80 21.17 7.75 9.35
N PHE A 81 20.57 8.88 9.74
CA PHE A 81 19.13 9.12 9.58
C PHE A 81 18.75 9.37 8.12
N ALA A 82 19.59 10.07 7.34
CA ALA A 82 19.37 10.26 5.90
C ALA A 82 19.31 8.90 5.17
N ALA A 83 20.28 8.00 5.45
CA ALA A 83 20.29 6.66 4.89
C ALA A 83 19.09 5.78 5.33
N ARG A 84 18.46 6.08 6.47
CA ARG A 84 17.20 5.42 6.87
C ARG A 84 16.00 6.00 6.13
N ALA A 85 15.95 7.31 5.95
CA ALA A 85 14.89 7.99 5.21
C ALA A 85 14.87 7.55 3.74
N GLU A 86 16.04 7.45 3.10
CA GLU A 86 16.17 6.97 1.71
C GLU A 86 15.64 5.55 1.53
N ARG A 87 16.06 4.60 2.39
CA ARG A 87 15.56 3.21 2.35
C ARG A 87 14.05 3.12 2.58
N ALA A 88 13.51 3.95 3.48
CA ALA A 88 12.06 4.02 3.70
C ALA A 88 11.34 4.57 2.46
N ALA A 89 11.89 5.60 1.81
CA ALA A 89 11.34 6.14 0.57
C ALA A 89 11.39 5.13 -0.59
N GLU A 90 12.48 4.38 -0.75
CA GLU A 90 12.58 3.29 -1.74
C GLU A 90 11.53 2.20 -1.50
N THR A 91 11.35 1.81 -0.24
CA THR A 91 10.32 0.83 0.15
C THR A 91 8.93 1.33 -0.20
N ALA A 92 8.63 2.61 0.10
CA ALA A 92 7.38 3.25 -0.27
C ALA A 92 7.17 3.27 -1.79
N LEU A 93 8.20 3.59 -2.58
CA LEU A 93 8.11 3.57 -4.04
C LEU A 93 7.84 2.15 -4.58
N SER A 94 8.47 1.13 -3.99
CA SER A 94 8.24 -0.28 -4.34
C SER A 94 6.80 -0.71 -4.05
N LEU A 95 6.27 -0.38 -2.86
CA LEU A 95 4.87 -0.63 -2.49
C LEU A 95 3.89 0.10 -3.42
N ALA A 96 4.17 1.36 -3.77
CA ALA A 96 3.36 2.13 -4.71
C ALA A 96 3.35 1.53 -6.12
N ALA A 97 4.48 1.00 -6.59
CA ALA A 97 4.56 0.29 -7.86
C ALA A 97 3.75 -1.02 -7.84
N GLY A 98 3.83 -1.80 -6.75
CA GLY A 98 3.04 -3.01 -6.55
C GLY A 98 1.54 -2.74 -6.54
N LEU A 99 1.10 -1.68 -5.84
CA LEU A 99 -0.30 -1.24 -5.84
C LEU A 99 -0.79 -0.85 -7.24
N ARG A 100 0.03 -0.12 -8.01
CA ARG A 100 -0.32 0.27 -9.38
C ARG A 100 -0.48 -0.96 -10.28
N ALA A 101 0.44 -1.91 -10.21
CA ALA A 101 0.37 -3.16 -10.97
C ALA A 101 -0.87 -3.99 -10.58
N GLY A 102 -1.18 -4.06 -9.27
CA GLY A 102 -2.38 -4.71 -8.75
C GLY A 102 -3.68 -4.06 -9.22
N CYS A 103 -3.75 -2.73 -9.23
CA CYS A 103 -4.90 -1.99 -9.76
C CYS A 103 -5.10 -2.22 -11.26
N THR A 104 -4.02 -2.24 -12.07
CA THR A 104 -4.12 -2.50 -13.52
C THR A 104 -4.59 -3.92 -13.84
N ALA A 105 -4.26 -4.90 -13.00
CA ALA A 105 -4.72 -6.28 -13.15
C ALA A 105 -6.21 -6.47 -12.80
N GLN A 106 -6.82 -5.54 -12.04
CA GLN A 106 -8.22 -5.62 -11.58
C GLN A 106 -9.22 -4.82 -12.43
N MET A 107 -8.78 -4.09 -13.47
CA MET A 107 -9.64 -3.20 -14.27
C MET A 107 -10.62 -3.90 -15.23
N SER A 108 -10.82 -5.22 -15.13
CA SER A 108 -11.90 -5.89 -15.89
C SER A 108 -13.28 -5.83 -15.21
N ASP A 109 -13.40 -5.55 -13.90
CA ASP A 109 -14.69 -5.64 -13.17
C ASP A 109 -15.06 -4.41 -12.28
N GLY A 110 -14.32 -3.30 -12.34
CA GLY A 110 -14.73 -2.02 -11.74
C GLY A 110 -13.90 -1.50 -10.57
N ALA A 111 -13.28 -0.34 -10.82
CA ALA A 111 -12.77 0.68 -9.90
C ALA A 111 -11.81 0.25 -8.77
N CYS A 112 -10.51 0.28 -9.05
CA CYS A 112 -9.48 0.44 -8.01
C CYS A 112 -9.56 1.86 -7.43
N ALA A 113 -10.44 2.09 -6.46
CA ALA A 113 -10.50 3.35 -5.72
C ALA A 113 -9.43 3.35 -4.62
N VAL A 114 -8.16 3.55 -4.99
CA VAL A 114 -7.13 3.95 -4.01
C VAL A 114 -7.40 5.41 -3.64
N ARG A 115 -8.38 5.66 -2.76
CA ARG A 115 -8.45 6.93 -2.04
C ARG A 115 -7.35 6.90 -0.98
N THR A 116 -6.16 7.34 -1.37
CA THR A 116 -5.19 7.88 -0.41
C THR A 116 -5.94 9.00 0.32
N GLY A 117 -6.23 8.81 1.62
CA GLY A 117 -6.98 9.78 2.41
C GLY A 117 -6.38 11.19 2.23
N ASP A 118 -7.23 12.11 1.79
CA ASP A 118 -7.19 13.57 1.59
C ASP A 118 -5.86 14.37 1.42
N HIS A 119 -4.66 13.80 1.42
CA HIS A 119 -3.41 14.58 1.24
C HIS A 119 -2.32 13.96 0.36
N LEU A 120 -2.56 12.83 -0.32
CA LEU A 120 -1.58 12.31 -1.29
C LEU A 120 -2.20 12.13 -2.67
N ALA A 121 -2.47 13.27 -3.33
CA ALA A 121 -2.57 13.30 -4.78
C ALA A 121 -1.15 13.06 -5.34
N VAL A 122 -0.79 11.79 -5.54
CA VAL A 122 0.34 11.46 -6.41
C VAL A 122 -0.15 11.74 -7.83
N ASN A 123 0.00 12.99 -8.27
CA ASN A 123 -0.06 13.32 -9.68
C ASN A 123 1.08 12.56 -10.36
N LEU A 124 0.75 11.44 -10.98
CA LEU A 124 1.63 10.82 -11.95
C LEU A 124 1.61 11.74 -13.18
N PRO A 125 2.76 12.28 -13.63
CA PRO A 125 2.78 13.11 -14.82
C PRO A 125 2.37 12.26 -16.02
N GLY A 126 1.08 12.34 -16.38
CA GLY A 126 0.57 11.96 -17.67
C GLY A 126 0.99 13.02 -18.66
N ARG A 127 1.99 12.68 -19.48
CA ARG A 127 2.38 13.32 -20.75
C ARG A 127 1.65 14.62 -21.08
N GLU A 128 2.32 15.73 -20.81
CA GLU A 128 2.12 16.92 -21.62
C GLU A 128 2.54 16.60 -23.07
N GLY A 129 1.65 16.92 -24.02
CA GLY A 129 1.99 17.13 -25.42
C GLY A 129 2.11 15.90 -26.30
N THR A 130 1.08 15.66 -27.11
CA THR A 130 1.21 15.79 -28.57
C THR A 130 -0.18 16.11 -29.14
N ALA A 131 -0.31 17.34 -29.64
CA ALA A 131 -1.34 17.71 -30.61
C ALA A 131 -1.05 17.05 -31.97
#